data_AF-A0A7D7LCE0-F1
#
_entry.id   AF-A0A7D7LCE0-F1
#
_cell.length_a   1.000
_cell.length_b   1.000
_cell.length_c   1.000
_cell.angle_alpha   90.00
_cell.angle_beta   90.00
_cell.angle_gamma   90.00
#
_symmetry.space_group_name_H-M   'P 1'
#
loop_
_entity.id
_entity.type
_entity.pdbx_description
1 polymer ?
#
loop_
_entity_poly.entity_id
_entity_poly.type
_entity_poly.pdbx_seq_one_letter_code
_entity_poly.pdbx_strand_id
1 'polypeptide(L)'
;MGFSDGKMPFLADAVDRLRVEECFGRCLAIAANCRAQKVRVIRHKLGRRCLIEYELIHDDGQIITLIGKVRAKGTDFHSYELQKSLWSAGFGDDSPDGISVPEPVGVIPEWQMWLQRKVEGVIATQFLSQTDSILPAKLIAEAAHKLHQANIAPRRSHTMSDELRILHERIPLVTQQYPQWESRLERILEASNHLGKNTPEIKHCGIHRDFYPDQVIINNSRLYLIDLDLYCEGNPALDIGNFIGHIQEYSLRTFGNSQVLQEYENVLTERFIQLTSDEFLTAIQSYTALTLVRHIYISTQFAERRPFTEALLNLCEQRLGIICNS
;
A
#
# COMPACT_ATOMS: atom_id res chain seq x y z
N MET A 1 12.71 -18.55 -25.57
CA MET A 1 12.97 -17.09 -25.62
C MET A 1 13.08 -16.60 -24.19
N GLY A 2 14.25 -16.10 -23.80
CA GLY A 2 14.55 -15.73 -22.42
C GLY A 2 13.76 -14.50 -21.97
N PHE A 3 13.36 -14.49 -20.71
CA PHE A 3 12.82 -13.31 -20.05
C PHE A 3 13.89 -12.22 -20.04
N SER A 4 13.62 -11.06 -20.66
CA SER A 4 14.62 -9.98 -20.80
C SER A 4 14.03 -8.59 -20.55
N ASP A 5 14.83 -7.73 -19.92
CA ASP A 5 14.54 -6.33 -19.68
C ASP A 5 15.85 -5.54 -19.83
N GLY A 6 15.89 -4.58 -20.76
CA GLY A 6 17.11 -3.83 -21.05
C GLY A 6 17.64 -2.98 -19.88
N LYS A 7 16.80 -2.64 -18.90
CA LYS A 7 17.21 -1.93 -17.67
C LYS A 7 17.52 -2.89 -16.51
N MET A 8 17.20 -4.16 -16.64
CA MET A 8 17.45 -5.19 -15.63
C MET A 8 17.93 -6.49 -16.32
N PRO A 9 19.08 -6.46 -17.02
CA PRO A 9 19.55 -7.58 -17.84
C PRO A 9 19.81 -8.85 -17.02
N PHE A 10 20.16 -8.69 -15.74
CA PHE A 10 20.35 -9.76 -14.76
C PHE A 10 19.07 -10.56 -14.44
N LEU A 11 17.89 -10.10 -14.89
CA LEU A 11 16.64 -10.84 -14.68
C LEU A 11 16.64 -12.22 -15.35
N ALA A 12 17.40 -12.42 -16.42
CA ALA A 12 17.55 -13.72 -17.04
C ALA A 12 18.16 -14.75 -16.08
N ASP A 13 19.18 -14.34 -15.31
CA ASP A 13 19.80 -15.19 -14.28
C ASP A 13 18.89 -15.34 -13.06
N ALA A 14 18.23 -14.25 -12.65
CA ALA A 14 17.34 -14.25 -11.49
C ALA A 14 16.07 -15.11 -11.66
N VAL A 15 15.77 -15.59 -12.88
CA VAL A 15 14.68 -16.54 -13.16
C VAL A 15 15.18 -17.92 -13.59
N ASP A 16 16.49 -18.10 -13.77
CA ASP A 16 17.10 -19.38 -14.08
C ASP A 16 17.29 -20.18 -12.79
N ARG A 17 16.74 -21.41 -12.76
CA ARG A 17 16.73 -22.23 -11.54
C ARG A 17 18.12 -22.57 -11.04
N LEU A 18 19.05 -22.93 -11.93
CA LEU A 18 20.40 -23.33 -11.54
C LEU A 18 21.19 -22.13 -11.02
N ARG A 19 21.02 -20.96 -11.64
CA ARG A 19 21.62 -19.70 -11.15
C ARG A 19 21.05 -19.29 -9.80
N VAL A 20 19.74 -19.47 -9.59
CA VAL A 20 19.07 -19.23 -8.30
C VAL A 20 19.62 -20.13 -7.21
N GLU A 21 19.74 -21.43 -7.46
CA GLU A 21 20.31 -22.39 -6.50
C GLU A 21 21.74 -22.00 -6.10
N GLU A 22 22.60 -21.75 -7.09
CA GLU A 22 24.00 -21.36 -6.86
C GLU A 22 24.11 -20.05 -6.06
N CYS A 23 23.34 -19.04 -6.46
CA CYS A 23 23.38 -17.72 -5.85
C CYS A 23 22.80 -17.73 -4.44
N PHE A 24 21.61 -18.31 -4.25
CA PHE A 24 20.94 -18.34 -2.95
C PHE A 24 21.68 -19.23 -1.96
N GLY A 25 22.20 -20.39 -2.38
CA GLY A 25 23.00 -21.26 -1.52
C GLY A 25 24.26 -20.58 -0.98
N ARG A 26 24.88 -19.72 -1.80
CA ARG A 26 26.05 -18.93 -1.39
C ARG A 26 25.70 -17.73 -0.50
N CYS A 27 24.59 -17.05 -0.78
CA CYS A 27 24.30 -15.73 -0.19
C CYS A 27 23.30 -15.76 0.97
N LEU A 28 22.45 -16.79 1.08
CA LEU A 28 21.36 -16.85 2.05
C LEU A 28 21.50 -18.11 2.92
N ALA A 29 21.67 -17.93 4.23
CA ALA A 29 21.80 -19.04 5.17
C ALA A 29 20.60 -20.00 5.12
N ILE A 30 19.39 -19.47 4.96
CA ILE A 30 18.15 -20.25 4.84
C ILE A 30 18.08 -21.08 3.56
N ALA A 31 18.94 -20.82 2.57
CA ALA A 31 18.92 -21.50 1.27
C ALA A 31 20.19 -22.31 0.97
N ALA A 32 21.10 -22.47 1.95
CA ALA A 32 22.41 -23.09 1.76
C ALA A 32 22.37 -24.50 1.13
N ASN A 33 21.31 -25.29 1.42
CA ASN A 33 21.11 -26.64 0.91
C ASN A 33 19.71 -26.80 0.29
N CYS A 34 19.33 -25.85 -0.57
CA CYS A 34 18.03 -25.83 -1.23
C CYS A 34 18.13 -26.04 -2.73
N ARG A 35 17.13 -26.71 -3.30
CA ARG A 35 16.88 -26.76 -4.74
C ARG A 35 15.72 -25.85 -5.11
N ALA A 36 15.79 -25.16 -6.25
CA ALA A 36 14.74 -24.29 -6.75
C ALA A 36 13.69 -25.10 -7.51
N GLN A 37 12.59 -25.43 -6.83
CA GLN A 37 11.48 -26.19 -7.42
C GLN A 37 10.68 -25.36 -8.42
N LYS A 38 10.40 -24.10 -8.08
CA LYS A 38 9.70 -23.16 -8.97
C LYS A 38 10.31 -21.77 -8.86
N VAL A 39 10.36 -21.09 -10.01
CA VAL A 39 10.71 -19.68 -10.11
C VAL A 39 9.68 -19.02 -11.02
N ARG A 40 8.96 -18.02 -10.51
CA ARG A 40 7.81 -17.42 -11.20
C ARG A 40 7.83 -15.91 -11.10
N VAL A 41 7.80 -15.22 -12.24
CA VAL A 41 7.59 -13.77 -12.25
C VAL A 41 6.12 -13.50 -11.92
N ILE A 42 5.85 -12.93 -10.74
CA ILE A 42 4.49 -12.57 -10.31
C ILE A 42 4.07 -11.25 -10.95
N ARG A 43 4.99 -10.30 -11.04
CA ARG A 43 4.70 -8.95 -11.56
C ARG A 43 5.94 -8.34 -12.20
N HIS A 44 5.79 -7.81 -13.41
CA HIS A 44 6.86 -7.08 -14.08
C HIS A 44 6.34 -5.75 -14.61
N LYS A 45 6.91 -4.65 -14.13
CA LYS A 45 6.76 -3.33 -14.73
C LYS A 45 8.04 -3.05 -15.51
N LEU A 46 7.96 -3.20 -16.84
CA LEU A 46 9.09 -3.07 -17.77
C LEU A 46 9.93 -1.82 -17.45
N GLY A 47 11.24 -2.01 -17.32
CA GLY A 47 12.21 -0.96 -17.05
C GLY A 47 12.14 -0.32 -15.67
N ARG A 48 11.31 -0.84 -14.75
CA ARG A 48 11.07 -0.23 -13.43
C ARG A 48 11.27 -1.19 -12.26
N ARG A 49 10.51 -2.28 -12.21
CA ARG A 49 10.55 -3.25 -11.09
C ARG A 49 10.01 -4.62 -11.49
N CYS A 50 10.51 -5.66 -10.82
CA CYS A 50 10.06 -7.04 -10.98
C CYS A 50 9.84 -7.68 -9.60
N LEU A 51 8.81 -8.52 -9.49
CA LEU A 51 8.51 -9.32 -8.31
C LEU A 51 8.55 -10.79 -8.72
N ILE A 52 9.39 -11.58 -8.06
CA ILE A 52 9.65 -12.98 -8.40
C ILE A 52 9.36 -13.85 -7.18
N GLU A 53 8.63 -14.94 -7.37
CA GLU A 53 8.40 -15.99 -6.38
C GLU A 53 9.41 -17.12 -6.59
N TYR A 54 10.01 -17.57 -5.50
CA TYR A 54 10.93 -18.69 -5.45
C TYR A 54 10.37 -19.74 -4.49
N GLU A 55 10.06 -20.93 -4.99
CA GLU A 55 9.72 -22.10 -4.17
C GLU A 55 10.98 -22.97 -4.10
N LEU A 56 11.53 -23.09 -2.90
CA LEU A 56 12.78 -23.79 -2.61
C LEU A 56 12.48 -25.00 -1.74
N ILE A 57 13.12 -26.13 -2.03
CA ILE A 57 13.00 -27.36 -1.25
C ILE A 57 14.35 -27.73 -0.64
N HIS A 58 14.40 -27.88 0.68
CA HIS A 58 15.54 -28.38 1.41
C HIS A 58 15.73 -29.89 1.19
N ASP A 59 16.93 -30.39 1.49
CA ASP A 59 17.24 -31.83 1.40
C ASP A 59 16.37 -32.71 2.31
N ASP A 60 15.88 -32.16 3.42
CA ASP A 60 14.94 -32.82 4.34
C ASP A 60 13.47 -32.79 3.85
N GLY A 61 13.22 -32.16 2.71
CA GLY A 61 11.90 -32.02 2.09
C GLY A 61 11.11 -30.79 2.56
N GLN A 62 11.63 -29.97 3.46
CA GLN A 62 10.97 -28.72 3.87
C GLN A 62 10.91 -27.73 2.69
N ILE A 63 9.74 -27.13 2.48
CA ILE A 63 9.56 -26.10 1.45
C ILE A 63 9.56 -24.72 2.10
N ILE A 64 10.33 -23.80 1.51
CA ILE A 64 10.29 -22.38 1.81
C ILE A 64 9.93 -21.61 0.54
N THR A 65 9.07 -20.61 0.68
CA THR A 65 8.70 -19.73 -0.44
C THR A 65 9.18 -18.32 -0.16
N LEU A 66 9.94 -17.74 -1.09
CA LEU A 66 10.51 -16.40 -1.00
C LEU A 66 9.93 -15.49 -2.08
N ILE A 67 9.84 -14.20 -1.75
CA ILE A 67 9.50 -13.14 -2.69
C ILE A 67 10.72 -12.25 -2.88
N GLY A 68 11.25 -12.24 -4.10
CA GLY A 68 12.32 -11.34 -4.53
C GLY A 68 11.76 -10.05 -5.12
N LYS A 69 12.17 -8.92 -4.54
CA LYS A 69 11.79 -7.56 -4.96
C LYS A 69 12.95 -6.91 -5.68
N VAL A 70 12.80 -6.75 -6.99
CA VAL A 70 13.82 -6.20 -7.91
C VAL A 70 13.43 -4.80 -8.37
N ARG A 71 14.40 -3.87 -8.41
CA ARG A 71 14.20 -2.55 -9.04
C ARG A 71 15.31 -2.22 -10.03
N ALA A 72 14.94 -1.53 -11.11
CA ALA A 72 15.88 -1.05 -12.13
C ALA A 72 16.83 0.05 -11.62
N LYS A 73 16.43 0.78 -10.57
CA LYS A 73 17.20 1.88 -9.96
C LYS A 73 18.29 1.42 -8.97
N GLY A 74 18.57 0.12 -8.89
CA GLY A 74 19.47 -0.46 -7.90
C GLY A 74 18.73 -1.14 -6.75
N THR A 75 19.50 -1.88 -5.95
CA THR A 75 19.03 -2.61 -4.76
C THR A 75 18.39 -1.68 -3.74
N ASP A 76 17.19 -2.03 -3.27
CA ASP A 76 16.51 -1.25 -2.25
C ASP A 76 16.92 -1.66 -0.83
N PHE A 77 18.15 -1.35 -0.45
CA PHE A 77 18.64 -1.59 0.92
C PHE A 77 17.78 -0.90 1.98
N HIS A 78 17.16 0.23 1.63
CA HIS A 78 16.38 1.01 2.58
C HIS A 78 15.12 0.28 3.03
N SER A 79 14.35 -0.28 2.11
CA SER A 79 13.14 -1.04 2.43
C SER A 79 13.47 -2.36 3.12
N TYR A 80 14.59 -2.99 2.76
CA TYR A 80 15.08 -4.17 3.46
C TYR A 80 15.42 -3.87 4.94
N GLU A 81 16.17 -2.80 5.23
CA GLU A 81 16.53 -2.43 6.60
C GLU A 81 15.30 -1.99 7.42
N LEU A 82 14.33 -1.31 6.80
CA LEU A 82 13.06 -0.99 7.44
C LEU A 82 12.29 -2.26 7.83
N GLN A 83 12.15 -3.21 6.89
CA GLN A 83 11.48 -4.50 7.12
C GLN A 83 12.14 -5.26 8.28
N LYS A 84 13.48 -5.30 8.30
CA LYS A 84 14.27 -5.93 9.36
C LYS A 84 14.09 -5.25 10.72
N SER A 85 14.05 -3.93 10.73
CA SER A 85 13.82 -3.14 11.94
C SER A 85 12.43 -3.40 12.51
N LEU A 86 11.39 -3.41 11.67
CA LEU A 86 10.02 -3.73 12.09
C LEU A 86 9.90 -5.17 12.59
N TRP A 87 10.45 -6.15 11.86
CA TRP A 87 10.45 -7.55 12.28
C TRP A 87 11.05 -7.72 13.68
N SER A 88 12.18 -7.06 13.94
CA SER A 88 12.85 -7.07 15.25
C SER A 88 12.14 -6.25 16.33
N ALA A 89 11.25 -5.34 15.95
CA ALA A 89 10.48 -4.46 16.82
C ALA A 89 9.06 -5.00 17.13
N GLY A 90 8.91 -6.33 17.16
CA GLY A 90 7.65 -6.99 17.54
C GLY A 90 6.66 -7.20 16.40
N PHE A 91 7.09 -7.10 15.14
CA PHE A 91 6.29 -7.48 13.96
C PHE A 91 6.69 -8.85 13.38
N GLY A 92 7.41 -9.67 14.15
CA GLY A 92 7.73 -11.06 13.79
C GLY A 92 6.49 -11.95 13.73
N ASP A 93 6.66 -13.21 13.30
CA ASP A 93 5.59 -14.22 13.29
C ASP A 93 5.15 -14.63 14.72
N ASP A 94 5.98 -14.36 15.71
CA ASP A 94 5.72 -14.55 17.14
C ASP A 94 5.02 -13.36 17.79
N SER A 95 4.61 -12.34 17.01
CA SER A 95 3.92 -11.18 17.57
C SER A 95 2.62 -11.58 18.29
N PRO A 96 2.45 -11.17 19.57
CA PRO A 96 1.35 -11.65 20.41
C PRO A 96 -0.01 -11.03 20.04
N ASP A 97 0.02 -9.86 19.40
CA ASP A 97 -1.17 -9.13 18.91
C ASP A 97 -1.62 -9.60 17.52
N GLY A 98 -0.90 -10.55 16.90
CA GLY A 98 -1.24 -11.04 15.56
C GLY A 98 -0.93 -10.06 14.43
N ILE A 99 -0.18 -8.97 14.67
CA ILE A 99 0.19 -8.00 13.64
C ILE A 99 1.67 -8.19 13.31
N SER A 100 1.96 -8.48 12.05
CA SER A 100 3.29 -8.87 11.57
C SER A 100 3.66 -8.15 10.28
N VAL A 101 4.93 -8.24 9.90
CA VAL A 101 5.44 -7.94 8.56
C VAL A 101 6.10 -9.21 8.02
N PRO A 102 6.23 -9.45 6.71
CA PRO A 102 6.94 -10.64 6.22
C PRO A 102 8.41 -10.72 6.68
N GLU A 103 8.91 -11.93 6.97
CA GLU A 103 10.30 -12.15 7.42
C GLU A 103 11.29 -11.65 6.35
N PRO A 104 12.17 -10.67 6.65
CA PRO A 104 13.24 -10.29 5.74
C PRO A 104 14.33 -11.37 5.74
N VAL A 105 14.72 -11.82 4.55
CA VAL A 105 15.62 -12.98 4.39
C VAL A 105 17.03 -12.56 4.00
N GLY A 106 17.17 -11.62 3.08
CA GLY A 106 18.49 -11.18 2.63
C GLY A 106 18.47 -10.33 1.39
N VAL A 107 19.65 -10.00 0.89
CA VAL A 107 19.87 -9.13 -0.26
C VAL A 107 20.84 -9.79 -1.23
N ILE A 108 20.55 -9.69 -2.52
CA ILE A 108 21.42 -10.12 -3.62
C ILE A 108 21.73 -8.87 -4.47
N PRO A 109 22.84 -8.17 -4.18
CA PRO A 109 23.18 -6.92 -4.86
C PRO A 109 23.37 -7.09 -6.36
N GLU A 110 23.93 -8.21 -6.82
CA GLU A 110 24.17 -8.50 -8.23
C GLU A 110 22.86 -8.55 -9.04
N TRP A 111 21.75 -8.89 -8.39
CA TRP A 111 20.41 -8.92 -8.98
C TRP A 111 19.53 -7.75 -8.57
N GLN A 112 20.12 -6.74 -7.93
CA GLN A 112 19.41 -5.56 -7.41
C GLN A 112 18.15 -5.95 -6.61
N MET A 113 18.26 -7.02 -5.83
CA MET A 113 17.14 -7.72 -5.24
C MET A 113 17.28 -7.79 -3.73
N TRP A 114 16.17 -7.61 -3.03
CA TRP A 114 16.05 -8.08 -1.65
C TRP A 114 14.92 -9.10 -1.54
N LEU A 115 15.03 -9.99 -0.56
CA LEU A 115 14.15 -11.13 -0.37
C LEU A 115 13.48 -11.07 1.00
N GLN A 116 12.25 -11.54 1.01
CA GLN A 116 11.47 -11.82 2.21
C GLN A 116 10.76 -13.17 2.04
N ARG A 117 10.30 -13.77 3.13
CA ARG A 117 9.39 -14.91 3.03
C ARG A 117 8.07 -14.48 2.42
N LYS A 118 7.49 -15.39 1.64
CA LYS A 118 6.10 -15.28 1.22
C LYS A 118 5.22 -15.55 2.43
N VAL A 119 4.22 -14.70 2.63
CA VAL A 119 3.17 -14.92 3.61
C VAL A 119 1.96 -15.51 2.89
N GLU A 120 1.38 -16.54 3.48
CA GLU A 120 0.09 -17.07 3.04
C GLU A 120 -1.03 -16.13 3.48
N GLY A 121 -2.20 -16.21 2.85
CA GLY A 121 -3.39 -15.45 3.22
C GLY A 121 -4.06 -14.74 2.06
N VAL A 122 -5.02 -13.88 2.40
CA VAL A 122 -5.89 -13.17 1.47
C VAL A 122 -5.75 -11.66 1.67
N ILE A 123 -5.67 -10.88 0.59
CA ILE A 123 -5.62 -9.41 0.68
C ILE A 123 -6.92 -8.84 1.26
N ALA A 124 -6.84 -7.78 2.08
CA ALA A 124 -8.00 -7.25 2.79
C ALA A 124 -9.14 -6.80 1.85
N THR A 125 -8.82 -6.38 0.62
CA THR A 125 -9.81 -6.02 -0.42
C THR A 125 -10.84 -7.13 -0.70
N GLN A 126 -10.45 -8.40 -0.62
CA GLN A 126 -11.38 -9.52 -0.89
C GLN A 126 -12.41 -9.73 0.24
N PHE A 127 -12.15 -9.19 1.43
CA PHE A 127 -13.12 -9.22 2.52
C PHE A 127 -14.15 -8.10 2.37
N LEU A 128 -13.84 -7.03 1.64
CA LEU A 128 -14.78 -5.92 1.38
C LEU A 128 -15.95 -6.33 0.45
N SER A 129 -15.75 -7.35 -0.41
CA SER A 129 -16.86 -7.90 -1.21
C SER A 129 -17.79 -8.82 -0.40
N GLN A 130 -17.40 -9.21 0.81
CA GLN A 130 -18.19 -10.06 1.69
C GLN A 130 -18.91 -9.15 2.70
N THR A 131 -20.14 -8.76 2.39
CA THR A 131 -20.92 -7.75 3.11
C THR A 131 -21.10 -8.02 4.61
N ASP A 132 -20.85 -9.24 5.08
CA ASP A 132 -21.06 -9.65 6.46
C ASP A 132 -19.78 -9.71 7.32
N SER A 133 -18.60 -9.41 6.75
CA SER A 133 -17.32 -9.53 7.48
C SER A 133 -16.75 -8.16 7.88
N ILE A 134 -17.22 -7.64 9.02
CA ILE A 134 -16.61 -6.49 9.72
C ILE A 134 -15.28 -6.91 10.42
N LEU A 135 -14.97 -8.22 10.41
CA LEU A 135 -13.95 -8.86 11.25
C LEU A 135 -12.55 -8.21 11.22
N PRO A 136 -12.00 -7.74 10.08
CA PRO A 136 -10.66 -7.16 10.11
C PRO A 136 -10.62 -5.64 10.39
N ALA A 137 -11.75 -4.92 10.44
CA ALA A 137 -11.73 -3.45 10.57
C ALA A 137 -11.00 -2.98 11.83
N LYS A 138 -11.26 -3.60 12.98
CA LYS A 138 -10.58 -3.31 14.24
C LYS A 138 -9.08 -3.67 14.18
N LEU A 139 -8.76 -4.83 13.61
CA LEU A 139 -7.38 -5.31 13.50
C LEU A 139 -6.54 -4.43 12.56
N ILE A 140 -7.14 -3.86 11.51
CA ILE A 140 -6.47 -2.91 10.61
C ILE A 140 -6.18 -1.58 11.33
N ALA A 141 -7.12 -1.07 12.13
CA ALA A 141 -6.88 0.11 12.95
C ALA A 141 -5.76 -0.13 13.97
N GLU A 142 -5.74 -1.31 14.61
CA GLU A 142 -4.67 -1.73 15.52
C GLU A 142 -3.33 -1.88 14.80
N ALA A 143 -3.31 -2.39 13.56
CA ALA A 143 -2.08 -2.52 12.77
C ALA A 143 -1.49 -1.15 12.39
N ALA A 144 -2.33 -0.20 11.96
CA ALA A 144 -1.90 1.17 11.71
C ALA A 144 -1.33 1.81 12.99
N HIS A 145 -2.07 1.70 14.10
CA HIS A 145 -1.61 2.24 15.38
C HIS A 145 -0.29 1.62 15.84
N LYS A 146 -0.15 0.29 15.75
CA LYS A 146 1.10 -0.41 16.09
C LYS A 146 2.27 0.10 15.26
N LEU A 147 2.08 0.30 13.95
CA LEU A 147 3.10 0.88 13.08
C LEU A 147 3.48 2.30 13.51
N HIS A 148 2.50 3.13 13.86
CA HIS A 148 2.71 4.50 14.33
C HIS A 148 3.50 4.58 15.64
N GLN A 149 3.41 3.53 16.47
CA GLN A 149 4.16 3.39 17.74
C GLN A 149 5.49 2.64 17.60
N ALA A 150 5.84 2.14 16.41
CA ALA A 150 7.04 1.33 16.22
C ALA A 150 8.36 2.12 16.45
N ASN A 151 8.30 3.46 16.45
CA ASN A 151 9.42 4.37 16.69
C ASN A 151 10.66 4.08 15.81
N ILE A 152 10.44 3.53 14.61
CA ILE A 152 11.50 3.36 13.61
C ILE A 152 11.75 4.69 12.92
N ALA A 153 12.99 5.17 12.94
CA ALA A 153 13.36 6.47 12.38
C ALA A 153 13.05 6.54 10.87
N PRO A 154 12.11 7.40 10.43
CA PRO A 154 11.82 7.60 9.02
C PRO A 154 12.93 8.40 8.34
N ARG A 155 13.18 8.14 7.05
CA ARG A 155 14.22 8.83 6.25
C ARG A 155 13.71 10.02 5.43
N ARG A 156 12.39 10.16 5.35
CA ARG A 156 11.71 11.19 4.57
C ARG A 156 10.47 11.61 5.34
N SER A 157 10.01 12.81 5.07
CA SER A 157 8.73 13.33 5.56
C SER A 157 7.72 13.40 4.43
N HIS A 158 6.45 13.38 4.79
CA HIS A 158 5.33 13.61 3.90
C HIS A 158 4.28 14.44 4.61
N THR A 159 4.00 15.61 4.04
CA THR A 159 3.18 16.67 4.66
C THR A 159 1.84 16.83 3.96
N MET A 160 0.94 17.63 4.53
CA MET A 160 -0.29 18.04 3.85
C MET A 160 0.01 18.75 2.51
N SER A 161 1.08 19.56 2.48
CA SER A 161 1.51 20.24 1.25
C SER A 161 1.93 19.26 0.16
N ASP A 162 2.49 18.10 0.52
CA ASP A 162 2.82 17.04 -0.44
C ASP A 162 1.58 16.35 -1.02
N GLU A 163 0.55 16.11 -0.21
CA GLU A 163 -0.74 15.60 -0.71
C GLU A 163 -1.36 16.59 -1.71
N LEU A 164 -1.42 17.88 -1.35
CA LEU A 164 -1.97 18.91 -2.24
C LEU A 164 -1.15 19.05 -3.53
N ARG A 165 0.19 19.02 -3.44
CA ARG A 165 1.06 19.05 -4.62
C ARG A 165 0.77 17.89 -5.57
N ILE A 166 0.53 16.68 -5.04
CA ILE A 166 0.12 15.54 -5.88
C ILE A 166 -1.19 15.87 -6.61
N LEU A 167 -2.18 16.46 -5.96
CA LEU A 167 -3.44 16.82 -6.63
C LEU A 167 -3.21 17.86 -7.74
N HIS A 168 -2.42 18.90 -7.48
CA HIS A 168 -2.06 19.92 -8.47
C HIS A 168 -1.28 19.36 -9.66
N GLU A 169 -0.48 18.30 -9.47
CA GLU A 169 0.21 17.63 -10.58
C GLU A 169 -0.71 16.73 -11.40
N ARG A 170 -1.76 16.14 -10.81
CA ARG A 170 -2.55 15.07 -11.42
C ARG A 170 -3.87 15.54 -12.02
N ILE A 171 -4.57 16.45 -11.35
CA ILE A 171 -5.87 16.94 -11.81
C ILE A 171 -5.81 17.65 -13.17
N PRO A 172 -4.80 18.49 -13.49
CA PRO A 172 -4.68 19.08 -14.83
C PRO A 172 -4.61 18.06 -15.96
N LEU A 173 -4.07 16.87 -15.71
CA LEU A 173 -4.04 15.78 -16.70
C LEU A 173 -5.45 15.21 -16.97
N VAL A 174 -6.32 15.23 -15.96
CA VAL A 174 -7.75 14.87 -16.13
C VAL A 174 -8.45 15.93 -16.96
N THR A 175 -8.22 17.23 -16.68
CA THR A 175 -8.80 18.34 -17.45
C THR A 175 -8.41 18.26 -18.93
N GLN A 176 -7.15 17.96 -19.24
CA GLN A 176 -6.70 17.79 -20.63
C GLN A 176 -7.44 16.66 -21.35
N GLN A 177 -7.75 15.58 -20.64
CA GLN A 177 -8.46 14.42 -21.21
C GLN A 177 -9.99 14.64 -21.28
N TYR A 178 -10.55 15.41 -20.35
CA TYR A 178 -11.98 15.66 -20.20
C TYR A 178 -12.26 17.16 -19.97
N PRO A 179 -12.13 18.01 -21.01
CA PRO A 179 -12.29 19.47 -20.89
C PRO A 179 -13.66 19.89 -20.34
N GLN A 180 -14.70 19.09 -20.56
CA GLN A 180 -16.04 19.37 -20.04
C GLN A 180 -16.13 19.41 -18.50
N TRP A 181 -15.13 18.89 -17.79
CA TRP A 181 -15.08 18.90 -16.32
C TRP A 181 -14.14 19.97 -15.75
N GLU A 182 -13.54 20.83 -16.58
CA GLU A 182 -12.55 21.85 -16.16
C GLU A 182 -13.01 22.66 -14.94
N SER A 183 -14.16 23.34 -15.05
CA SER A 183 -14.69 24.16 -13.94
C SER A 183 -15.02 23.37 -12.68
N ARG A 184 -15.39 22.09 -12.81
CA ARG A 184 -15.62 21.20 -11.64
C ARG A 184 -14.31 20.86 -10.95
N LEU A 185 -13.30 20.49 -11.73
CA LEU A 185 -11.96 20.12 -11.25
C LEU A 185 -11.24 21.31 -10.60
N GLU A 186 -11.37 22.51 -11.14
CA GLU A 186 -10.84 23.74 -10.55
C GLU A 186 -11.45 24.00 -9.16
N ARG A 187 -12.78 23.93 -9.04
CA ARG A 187 -13.47 24.08 -7.74
C ARG A 187 -13.06 23.01 -6.74
N ILE A 188 -12.89 21.77 -7.18
CA ILE A 188 -12.39 20.66 -6.34
C ILE A 188 -10.97 20.95 -5.84
N LEU A 189 -10.07 21.42 -6.71
CA LEU A 189 -8.71 21.79 -6.30
C LEU A 189 -8.71 22.95 -5.31
N GLU A 190 -9.50 23.99 -5.56
CA GLU A 190 -9.63 25.13 -4.65
C GLU A 190 -10.13 24.71 -3.27
N ALA A 191 -11.22 23.92 -3.22
CA ALA A 191 -11.77 23.40 -1.98
C ALA A 191 -10.77 22.45 -1.28
N SER A 192 -10.01 21.65 -2.03
CA SER A 192 -8.94 20.80 -1.48
C SER A 192 -7.84 21.64 -0.81
N ASN A 193 -7.43 22.75 -1.43
CA ASN A 193 -6.47 23.68 -0.81
C ASN A 193 -7.02 24.29 0.47
N HIS A 194 -8.30 24.67 0.48
CA HIS A 194 -8.95 25.22 1.65
C HIS A 194 -9.02 24.18 2.78
N LEU A 195 -9.38 22.94 2.45
CA LEU A 195 -9.42 21.81 3.38
C LEU A 195 -8.03 21.55 3.99
N GLY A 196 -7.00 21.46 3.16
CA GLY A 196 -5.62 21.21 3.63
C GLY A 196 -5.11 22.31 4.57
N LYS A 197 -5.38 23.59 4.27
CA LYS A 197 -5.01 24.73 5.15
C LYS A 197 -5.68 24.68 6.53
N ASN A 198 -6.88 24.11 6.62
CA ASN A 198 -7.67 24.04 7.85
C ASN A 198 -7.55 22.67 8.54
N THR A 199 -6.71 21.76 8.04
CA THR A 199 -6.53 20.44 8.62
C THR A 199 -5.51 20.51 9.76
N PRO A 200 -5.82 20.00 10.97
CA PRO A 200 -4.87 19.99 12.08
C PRO A 200 -3.64 19.10 11.81
N GLU A 201 -2.45 19.63 12.08
CA GLU A 201 -1.19 18.86 12.13
C GLU A 201 -0.81 18.60 13.59
N ILE A 202 -1.51 17.65 14.23
CA ILE A 202 -1.40 17.40 15.68
C ILE A 202 -0.07 16.75 16.06
N LYS A 203 0.30 15.69 15.34
CA LYS A 203 1.50 14.90 15.62
C LYS A 203 1.99 14.27 14.33
N HIS A 204 3.32 14.19 14.20
CA HIS A 204 3.97 13.34 13.21
C HIS A 204 4.60 12.10 13.84
N CYS A 205 4.58 11.00 13.11
CA CYS A 205 5.21 9.74 13.46
C CYS A 205 5.53 8.94 12.19
N GLY A 206 6.10 7.75 12.34
CA GLY A 206 6.31 6.86 11.20
C GLY A 206 5.00 6.28 10.70
N ILE A 207 4.62 6.60 9.46
CA ILE A 207 3.39 6.16 8.78
C ILE A 207 3.70 5.31 7.56
N HIS A 208 2.77 4.46 7.16
CA HIS A 208 2.88 3.66 5.94
C HIS A 208 2.79 4.52 4.67
N ARG A 209 1.99 5.59 4.71
CA ARG A 209 1.66 6.54 3.64
C ARG A 209 0.77 5.99 2.53
N ASP A 210 1.02 4.78 2.08
CA ASP A 210 0.21 4.08 1.07
C ASP A 210 -0.68 3.02 1.72
N PHE A 211 -1.28 3.31 2.88
CA PHE A 211 -2.05 2.31 3.64
C PHE A 211 -3.45 2.12 3.05
N TYR A 212 -3.69 0.99 2.40
CA TYR A 212 -4.99 0.65 1.83
C TYR A 212 -5.20 -0.87 1.78
N PRO A 213 -6.41 -1.37 1.48
CA PRO A 213 -6.74 -2.79 1.61
C PRO A 213 -5.83 -3.80 0.86
N ASP A 214 -5.20 -3.46 -0.27
CA ASP A 214 -4.26 -4.41 -0.93
C ASP A 214 -2.92 -4.52 -0.21
N GLN A 215 -2.59 -3.59 0.70
CA GLN A 215 -1.34 -3.59 1.47
C GLN A 215 -1.44 -4.36 2.80
N VAL A 216 -2.53 -5.10 2.95
CA VAL A 216 -2.82 -5.90 4.12
C VAL A 216 -3.17 -7.32 3.67
N ILE A 217 -2.44 -8.30 4.17
CA ILE A 217 -2.75 -9.73 3.99
C ILE A 217 -3.25 -10.29 5.31
N ILE A 218 -4.36 -11.01 5.28
CA ILE A 218 -4.96 -11.68 6.44
C ILE A 218 -4.80 -13.18 6.27
N ASN A 219 -4.19 -13.82 7.27
CA ASN A 219 -4.04 -15.26 7.36
C ASN A 219 -4.59 -15.74 8.71
N ASN A 220 -5.78 -16.32 8.70
CA ASN A 220 -6.53 -16.65 9.90
C ASN A 220 -6.66 -15.42 10.81
N SER A 221 -6.11 -15.46 12.03
CA SER A 221 -6.12 -14.35 12.98
C SER A 221 -4.92 -13.40 12.86
N ARG A 222 -4.02 -13.62 11.90
CA ARG A 222 -2.80 -12.81 11.73
C ARG A 222 -2.92 -11.86 10.56
N LEU A 223 -2.51 -10.62 10.77
CA LEU A 223 -2.45 -9.56 9.79
C LEU A 223 -1.00 -9.26 9.43
N TYR A 224 -0.70 -9.23 8.14
CA TYR A 224 0.60 -8.84 7.61
C TYR A 224 0.52 -7.52 6.87
N LEU A 225 1.33 -6.54 7.30
CA LEU A 225 1.57 -5.30 6.56
C LEU A 225 2.61 -5.56 5.47
N ILE A 226 2.33 -5.10 4.25
CA ILE A 226 3.23 -5.23 3.09
C ILE A 226 3.42 -3.90 2.37
N ASP A 227 4.45 -3.81 1.53
CA ASP A 227 4.76 -2.62 0.69
C ASP A 227 5.02 -1.31 1.46
N LEU A 228 5.85 -1.40 2.49
CA LEU A 228 6.34 -0.27 3.28
C LEU A 228 7.40 0.59 2.55
N ASP A 229 7.56 0.42 1.24
CA ASP A 229 8.50 1.17 0.38
C ASP A 229 8.24 2.69 0.43
N LEU A 230 7.05 3.12 0.89
CA LEU A 230 6.61 4.52 1.05
C LEU A 230 6.63 5.02 2.51
N TYR A 231 7.07 4.21 3.47
CA TYR A 231 7.18 4.60 4.89
C TYR A 231 7.93 5.92 5.09
N CYS A 232 7.37 6.79 5.91
CA CYS A 232 7.86 8.16 6.10
C CYS A 232 7.36 8.74 7.43
N GLU A 233 7.90 9.88 7.80
CA GLU A 233 7.31 10.73 8.84
C GLU A 233 6.07 11.43 8.28
N GLY A 234 4.96 11.40 8.99
CA GLY A 234 3.77 12.16 8.63
C GLY A 234 2.67 12.07 9.67
N ASN A 235 1.54 12.71 9.37
CA ASN A 235 0.35 12.67 10.22
C ASN A 235 -0.28 11.26 10.18
N PRO A 236 -0.48 10.56 11.33
CA PRO A 236 -1.02 9.20 11.35
C PRO A 236 -2.46 9.12 10.82
N ALA A 237 -3.22 10.21 10.85
CA ALA A 237 -4.54 10.29 10.22
C ALA A 237 -4.51 10.04 8.71
N LEU A 238 -3.35 10.23 8.05
CA LEU A 238 -3.20 9.97 6.62
C LEU A 238 -3.42 8.50 6.29
N ASP A 239 -2.84 7.57 7.06
CA ASP A 239 -2.99 6.14 6.80
C ASP A 239 -4.47 5.72 6.87
N ILE A 240 -5.17 6.17 7.91
CA ILE A 240 -6.59 5.86 8.12
C ILE A 240 -7.47 6.54 7.06
N GLY A 241 -7.23 7.82 6.79
CA GLY A 241 -7.96 8.56 5.77
C GLY A 241 -7.79 7.96 4.38
N ASN A 242 -6.57 7.54 4.04
CA ASN A 242 -6.25 6.84 2.80
C ASN A 242 -6.98 5.50 2.70
N PHE A 243 -6.98 4.71 3.77
CA PHE A 243 -7.67 3.42 3.81
C PHE A 243 -9.17 3.58 3.55
N ILE A 244 -9.81 4.53 4.22
CA ILE A 244 -11.25 4.84 4.05
C ILE A 244 -11.54 5.35 2.63
N GLY A 245 -10.70 6.23 2.08
CA GLY A 245 -10.87 6.72 0.71
C GLY A 245 -10.85 5.60 -0.32
N HIS A 246 -9.97 4.60 -0.12
CA HIS A 246 -9.95 3.39 -0.95
C HIS A 246 -11.17 2.49 -0.77
N ILE A 247 -11.71 2.35 0.46
CA ILE A 247 -12.96 1.63 0.71
C ILE A 247 -14.13 2.29 -0.04
N GLN A 248 -14.22 3.62 0.01
CA GLN A 248 -15.32 4.35 -0.62
C GLN A 248 -15.26 4.31 -2.14
N GLU A 249 -14.06 4.42 -2.74
CA GLU A 249 -13.90 4.19 -4.19
C GLU A 249 -14.27 2.76 -4.56
N TYR A 250 -13.82 1.78 -3.77
CA TYR A 250 -14.14 0.37 -4.01
C TYR A 250 -15.65 0.14 -3.94
N SER A 251 -16.32 0.68 -2.92
CA SER A 251 -17.75 0.57 -2.71
C SER A 251 -18.53 1.19 -3.87
N LEU A 252 -18.13 2.38 -4.30
CA LEU A 252 -18.74 3.07 -5.44
C LEU A 252 -18.60 2.26 -6.73
N ARG A 253 -17.41 1.71 -7.00
CA ARG A 253 -17.13 0.94 -8.21
C ARG A 253 -17.79 -0.44 -8.23
N THR A 254 -17.93 -1.07 -7.07
CA THR A 254 -18.43 -2.44 -6.96
C THR A 254 -19.93 -2.49 -6.78
N PHE A 255 -20.50 -1.55 -6.01
CA PHE A 255 -21.92 -1.56 -5.63
C PHE A 255 -22.70 -0.36 -6.18
N GLY A 256 -22.05 0.58 -6.89
CA GLY A 256 -22.70 1.81 -7.37
C GLY A 256 -23.01 2.82 -6.27
N ASN A 257 -22.60 2.57 -5.03
CA ASN A 257 -22.87 3.41 -3.87
C ASN A 257 -21.64 3.42 -2.95
N SER A 258 -21.15 4.61 -2.58
CA SER A 258 -19.96 4.78 -1.74
C SER A 258 -20.18 4.46 -0.26
N GLN A 259 -21.42 4.29 0.18
CA GLN A 259 -21.80 4.11 1.60
C GLN A 259 -22.11 2.66 1.98
N VAL A 260 -22.02 1.69 1.05
CA VAL A 260 -22.34 0.28 1.36
C VAL A 260 -21.44 -0.28 2.47
N LEU A 261 -20.21 0.21 2.56
CA LEU A 261 -19.22 -0.20 3.56
C LEU A 261 -19.08 0.77 4.73
N GLN A 262 -20.05 1.68 4.94
CA GLN A 262 -19.97 2.73 5.96
C GLN A 262 -19.74 2.17 7.37
N GLU A 263 -20.36 1.04 7.71
CA GLU A 263 -20.17 0.41 9.02
C GLU A 263 -18.72 -0.04 9.25
N TYR A 264 -18.06 -0.54 8.21
CA TYR A 264 -16.65 -0.92 8.28
C TYR A 264 -15.77 0.31 8.54
N GLU A 265 -16.06 1.42 7.85
CA GLU A 265 -15.35 2.69 8.02
C GLU A 265 -15.53 3.25 9.43
N ASN A 266 -16.75 3.16 9.97
CA ASN A 266 -17.08 3.60 11.33
C ASN A 266 -16.28 2.79 12.35
N VAL A 267 -16.34 1.45 12.28
CA VAL A 267 -15.62 0.57 13.21
C VAL A 267 -14.11 0.78 13.16
N LEU A 268 -13.54 0.94 11.96
CA LEU A 268 -12.11 1.25 11.77
C LEU A 268 -11.74 2.59 12.41
N THR A 269 -12.53 3.63 12.14
CA THR A 269 -12.30 4.98 12.68
C THR A 269 -12.44 5.00 14.19
N GLU A 270 -13.54 4.48 14.73
CA GLU A 270 -13.80 4.39 16.16
C GLU A 270 -12.68 3.65 16.88
N ARG A 271 -12.23 2.51 16.35
CA ARG A 271 -11.14 1.76 16.96
C ARG A 271 -9.83 2.53 16.94
N PHE A 272 -9.50 3.19 15.84
CA PHE A 272 -8.28 3.99 15.76
C PHE A 272 -8.29 5.15 16.76
N ILE A 273 -9.43 5.82 16.89
CA ILE A 273 -9.64 6.92 17.83
C ILE A 273 -9.55 6.46 19.28
N GLN A 274 -10.14 5.30 19.63
CA GLN A 274 -9.99 4.68 20.95
C GLN A 274 -8.53 4.38 21.33
N LEU A 275 -7.68 4.06 20.35
CA LEU A 275 -6.26 3.81 20.54
C LEU A 275 -5.43 5.11 20.56
N THR A 276 -6.01 6.22 20.12
CA THR A 276 -5.32 7.51 19.96
C THR A 276 -6.07 8.63 20.68
N SER A 277 -6.75 9.50 19.94
CA SER A 277 -7.51 10.66 20.43
C SER A 277 -8.50 11.14 19.37
N ASP A 278 -9.66 11.65 19.80
CA ASP A 278 -10.70 12.24 18.95
C ASP A 278 -10.18 13.43 18.11
N GLU A 279 -9.07 14.05 18.52
CA GLU A 279 -8.43 15.16 17.80
C GLU A 279 -8.08 14.79 16.35
N PHE A 280 -7.82 13.50 16.05
CA PHE A 280 -7.50 13.06 14.68
C PHE A 280 -8.70 12.99 13.74
N LEU A 281 -9.95 13.07 14.22
CA LEU A 281 -11.16 12.90 13.40
C LEU A 281 -11.20 13.85 12.20
N THR A 282 -10.95 15.15 12.44
CA THR A 282 -10.93 16.14 11.36
C THR A 282 -9.84 15.83 10.33
N ALA A 283 -8.65 15.43 10.78
CA ALA A 283 -7.56 15.09 9.87
C ALA A 283 -7.86 13.82 9.06
N ILE A 284 -8.49 12.80 9.66
CA ILE A 284 -8.90 11.57 8.96
C ILE A 284 -9.87 11.92 7.84
N GLN A 285 -10.91 12.71 8.14
CA GLN A 285 -11.89 13.17 7.16
C GLN A 285 -11.24 13.95 6.02
N SER A 286 -10.29 14.84 6.35
CA SER A 286 -9.54 15.58 5.34
C SER A 286 -8.75 14.67 4.41
N TYR A 287 -7.96 13.74 4.96
CA TYR A 287 -7.16 12.81 4.15
C TYR A 287 -8.03 11.84 3.34
N THR A 288 -9.21 11.44 3.85
CA THR A 288 -10.19 10.69 3.06
C THR A 288 -10.65 11.46 1.84
N ALA A 289 -11.03 12.73 2.01
CA ALA A 289 -11.47 13.57 0.89
C ALA A 289 -10.35 13.75 -0.14
N LEU A 290 -9.12 14.07 0.28
CA LEU A 290 -7.98 14.24 -0.63
C LEU A 290 -7.62 12.93 -1.35
N THR A 291 -7.76 11.79 -0.68
CA THR A 291 -7.59 10.47 -1.30
C THR A 291 -8.60 10.23 -2.40
N LEU A 292 -9.88 10.55 -2.18
CA LEU A 292 -10.91 10.45 -3.22
C LEU A 292 -10.65 11.40 -4.40
N VAL A 293 -10.19 12.63 -4.14
CA VAL A 293 -9.81 13.56 -5.21
C VAL A 293 -8.66 12.98 -6.03
N ARG A 294 -7.66 12.37 -5.38
CA ARG A 294 -6.58 11.66 -6.07
C ARG A 294 -7.10 10.49 -6.92
N HIS A 295 -8.16 9.82 -6.46
CA HIS A 295 -8.79 8.72 -7.19
C HIS A 295 -9.50 9.15 -8.48
N ILE A 296 -9.89 10.42 -8.63
CA ILE A 296 -10.40 10.97 -9.91
C ILE A 296 -9.35 10.75 -11.02
N TYR A 297 -8.08 11.07 -10.75
CA TYR A 297 -7.02 10.83 -11.73
C TYR A 297 -6.77 9.32 -11.91
N ILE A 298 -6.74 8.56 -10.83
CA ILE A 298 -6.50 7.11 -10.90
C ILE A 298 -7.57 6.41 -11.73
N SER A 299 -8.84 6.79 -11.62
CA SER A 299 -9.93 6.16 -12.37
C SER A 299 -9.79 6.35 -13.88
N THR A 300 -9.14 7.43 -14.36
CA THR A 300 -8.89 7.63 -15.79
C THR A 300 -7.77 6.75 -16.34
N GLN A 301 -6.89 6.22 -15.47
CA GLN A 301 -5.74 5.40 -15.87
C GLN A 301 -6.11 3.93 -16.19
N PHE A 302 -7.28 3.46 -15.77
CA PHE A 302 -7.71 2.07 -15.92
C PHE A 302 -9.05 1.98 -16.64
N ALA A 303 -9.13 1.18 -17.70
CA ALA A 303 -10.31 1.10 -18.56
C ALA A 303 -11.56 0.68 -17.78
N GLU A 304 -11.41 -0.25 -16.86
CA GLU A 304 -12.45 -0.77 -15.97
C GLU A 304 -12.92 0.22 -14.89
N ARG A 305 -12.14 1.27 -14.61
CA ARG A 305 -12.47 2.29 -13.61
C ARG A 305 -13.05 3.57 -14.22
N ARG A 306 -12.71 3.85 -15.49
CA ARG A 306 -13.17 5.06 -16.21
C ARG A 306 -14.68 5.34 -16.10
N PRO A 307 -15.58 4.34 -16.19
CA PRO A 307 -17.03 4.59 -16.09
C PRO A 307 -17.48 5.25 -14.78
N PHE A 308 -16.68 5.14 -13.71
CA PHE A 308 -17.01 5.67 -12.38
C PHE A 308 -16.41 7.05 -12.10
N THR A 309 -15.66 7.64 -13.04
CA THR A 309 -14.96 8.91 -12.84
C THR A 309 -15.92 10.06 -12.51
N GLU A 310 -17.06 10.15 -13.20
CA GLU A 310 -18.05 11.18 -12.92
C GLU A 310 -18.73 10.99 -11.56
N ALA A 311 -19.00 9.74 -11.18
CA ALA A 311 -19.53 9.43 -9.86
C ALA A 311 -18.54 9.80 -8.73
N LEU A 312 -17.23 9.61 -8.97
CA LEU A 312 -16.18 10.07 -8.06
C LEU A 312 -16.12 11.61 -7.97
N LEU A 313 -16.31 12.32 -9.09
CA LEU A 313 -16.42 13.79 -9.08
C LEU A 313 -17.58 14.26 -8.21
N ASN A 314 -18.77 13.69 -8.41
CA ASN A 314 -19.96 14.00 -7.60
C ASN A 314 -19.71 13.74 -6.11
N LEU A 315 -19.05 12.62 -5.79
CA LEU A 315 -18.70 12.26 -4.42
C LEU A 315 -17.72 13.27 -3.78
N CYS A 316 -16.72 13.70 -4.54
CA CYS A 316 -15.76 14.70 -4.07
C CYS A 316 -16.42 16.06 -3.85
N GLU A 317 -17.27 16.51 -4.78
CA GLU A 317 -18.02 17.77 -4.64
C GLU A 317 -18.92 17.76 -3.40
N GLN A 318 -19.66 16.67 -3.17
CA GLN A 318 -20.49 16.51 -1.99
C GLN A 318 -19.65 16.57 -0.70
N ARG A 319 -18.53 15.86 -0.66
CA ARG A 319 -17.64 15.82 0.53
C ARG A 319 -16.97 17.15 0.82
N LEU A 320 -16.59 17.88 -0.23
CA LEU A 320 -15.96 19.19 -0.12
C LEU A 320 -16.96 20.34 0.06
N GLY A 321 -18.27 20.04 0.11
CA GLY A 321 -19.32 21.04 0.27
C GLY A 321 -19.46 21.99 -0.93
N ILE A 322 -19.07 21.56 -2.12
CA ILE A 322 -19.16 22.36 -3.34
C ILE A 322 -20.60 22.37 -3.83
N ILE A 323 -21.23 23.54 -3.82
CA ILE A 323 -22.60 23.71 -4.33
C ILE A 323 -22.55 23.64 -5.86
N CYS A 324 -23.23 22.65 -6.43
CA CYS A 324 -23.50 22.62 -7.86
C CYS A 324 -24.61 23.62 -8.17
N ASN A 325 -24.25 24.81 -8.66
CA ASN A 325 -25.23 25.67 -9.30
C ASN A 325 -25.76 24.92 -10.53
N SER A 326 -27.04 24.57 -10.48
CA SER A 326 -27.77 23.89 -11.56
C SER A 326 -27.93 24.78 -12.78
#